data_AF-A0A3B0SSY3-F1
#
_entry.id   AF-A0A3B0SSY3-F1
#
_cell.length_a   1.000
_cell.length_b   1.000
_cell.length_c   1.000
_cell.angle_alpha   90.00
_cell.angle_beta   90.00
_cell.angle_gamma   90.00
#
_symmetry.space_group_name_H-M   'P 1'
#
loop_
_entity.id
_entity.type
_entity.pdbx_description
1 polymer ?
#
loop_
_entity_poly.entity_id
_entity_poly.type
_entity_poly.pdbx_seq_one_letter_code
_entity_poly.pdbx_strand_id
1 'polypeptide(L)'
;MSRRTRPETVKIRCDACPVMCYIAEGKIGACDRYANEGGKIIRCDPLTILDRRIEAGGEVRPFLKSDWDGQALGAEDVFVSGVGSGTTYPDYKPAPFIVSREVDGADFVTVVTEAIYSYCGVKVKIDTDRHLGAEAATVRSKGEVIGHVTTAEYGSQMLSLGGVDHLTGGSKPEGRVTCDTLLRLCNREAVELEIDGGATVIVQAGKAPIVDNVREERMRVGCGSATIGMFASQWQGLVDEVVVVDDHITGVVSEHQAGKVLGWEGTGIRVRGRRSTPGRYFQVARPGLGWGGTDIDDPLSILNPWLEKKGARPGLTLLMVSTTGEHSGYFVLDGDLVPQ
;
A
#
# COMPACT_ATOMS: atom_id res chain seq x y z
N MET A 1 58.11 13.33 -29.11
CA MET A 1 56.87 12.90 -28.43
C MET A 1 56.89 13.43 -27.00
N SER A 2 56.22 14.56 -26.74
CA SER A 2 56.10 15.12 -25.39
C SER A 2 55.06 14.31 -24.60
N ARG A 3 55.51 13.59 -23.56
CA ARG A 3 54.61 13.02 -22.55
C ARG A 3 53.93 14.20 -21.84
N ARG A 4 52.65 14.44 -22.16
CA ARG A 4 51.78 15.25 -21.30
C ARG A 4 51.70 14.56 -19.94
N THR A 5 52.45 15.06 -18.97
CA THR A 5 52.23 14.79 -17.55
C THR A 5 50.81 15.25 -17.24
N ARG A 6 49.92 14.28 -17.03
CA ARG A 6 48.57 14.52 -16.52
C ARG A 6 48.76 15.11 -15.12
N PRO A 7 48.26 16.33 -14.83
CA PRO A 7 48.43 16.92 -13.51
C PRO A 7 47.94 15.92 -12.46
N GLU A 8 48.75 15.65 -11.43
CA GLU A 8 48.37 14.78 -10.33
C GLU A 8 47.11 15.37 -9.69
N THR A 9 45.96 14.75 -9.97
CA THR A 9 44.71 15.14 -9.33
C THR A 9 44.85 14.79 -7.86
N VAL A 10 45.04 15.81 -7.02
CA VAL A 10 45.05 15.64 -5.56
C VAL A 10 43.70 15.03 -5.18
N LYS A 11 43.73 13.78 -4.74
CA LYS A 11 42.57 13.11 -4.16
C LYS A 11 42.63 13.31 -2.66
N ILE A 12 41.56 13.82 -2.08
CA ILE A 12 41.43 13.93 -0.63
C ILE A 12 40.43 12.89 -0.14
N ARG A 13 40.67 12.38 1.07
CA ARG A 13 39.71 11.50 1.74
C ARG A 13 38.65 12.38 2.39
N CYS A 14 37.42 12.29 1.93
CA CYS A 14 36.29 12.95 2.55
C CYS A 14 36.05 12.34 3.94
N ASP A 15 35.88 13.17 4.96
CA ASP A 15 35.56 12.73 6.31
C ASP A 15 34.12 13.10 6.71
N ALA A 16 33.32 13.60 5.75
CA ALA A 16 31.96 14.08 6.02
C ALA A 16 30.98 12.98 6.43
N CYS A 17 31.27 11.70 6.15
CA CYS A 17 30.50 10.55 6.60
C CYS A 17 31.40 9.30 6.78
N PRO A 18 30.91 8.21 7.39
CA PRO A 18 31.71 7.01 7.70
C PRO A 18 32.22 6.24 6.48
N VAL A 19 31.67 6.47 5.28
CA VAL A 19 32.13 5.85 4.03
C VAL A 19 33.54 6.30 3.64
N MET A 20 33.92 7.51 4.04
CA MET A 20 35.25 8.09 3.82
C MET A 20 35.78 7.99 2.37
N CYS A 21 34.95 8.33 1.39
CA CYS A 21 35.32 8.21 -0.02
C CYS A 21 36.47 9.15 -0.44
N TYR A 22 37.23 8.77 -1.47
CA TYR A 22 38.27 9.61 -2.06
C TYR A 22 37.73 10.45 -3.22
N ILE A 23 37.88 11.77 -3.13
CA ILE A 23 37.35 12.73 -4.09
C ILE A 23 38.52 13.42 -4.82
N ALA A 24 38.58 13.27 -6.13
CA ALA A 24 39.56 13.97 -6.96
C ALA A 24 39.21 15.46 -7.10
N GLU A 25 40.21 16.31 -7.27
CA GLU A 25 40.02 17.75 -7.52
C GLU A 25 38.98 18.02 -8.61
N GLY A 26 38.03 18.91 -8.32
CA GLY A 26 36.92 19.28 -9.22
C GLY A 26 35.89 18.17 -9.43
N LYS A 27 35.87 17.12 -8.61
CA LYS A 27 34.87 16.04 -8.63
C LYS A 27 33.99 16.06 -7.38
N ILE A 28 32.82 15.46 -7.53
CA ILE A 28 31.91 15.14 -6.45
C ILE A 28 32.21 13.74 -5.90
N GLY A 29 31.96 13.56 -4.60
CA GLY A 29 32.07 12.29 -3.92
C GLY A 29 30.90 11.36 -4.23
N ALA A 30 30.95 10.13 -3.73
CA ALA A 30 29.95 9.10 -4.05
C ALA A 30 28.51 9.43 -3.60
N CYS A 31 28.33 10.46 -2.78
CA CYS A 31 27.03 10.94 -2.32
C CYS A 31 26.52 12.16 -3.08
N ASP A 32 27.29 12.68 -4.05
CA ASP A 32 27.06 13.90 -4.83
C ASP A 32 26.96 15.22 -4.03
N ARG A 33 26.95 15.15 -2.69
CA ARG A 33 26.81 16.31 -1.78
C ARG A 33 28.10 17.03 -1.46
N TYR A 34 29.23 16.37 -1.63
CA TYR A 34 30.54 16.90 -1.26
C TYR A 34 31.47 16.85 -2.45
N ALA A 35 32.22 17.92 -2.68
CA ALA A 35 33.23 18.00 -3.73
C ALA A 35 34.60 18.31 -3.13
N ASN A 36 35.65 17.99 -3.89
CA ASN A 36 36.99 18.47 -3.61
C ASN A 36 37.24 19.73 -4.44
N GLU A 37 37.33 20.88 -3.77
CA GLU A 37 37.70 22.16 -4.37
C GLU A 37 38.92 22.74 -3.64
N GLY A 38 40.03 22.88 -4.35
CA GLY A 38 41.29 23.38 -3.81
C GLY A 38 41.86 22.51 -2.70
N GLY A 39 41.70 21.18 -2.79
CA GLY A 39 42.12 20.25 -1.74
C GLY A 39 41.27 20.31 -0.47
N LYS A 40 40.09 20.94 -0.52
CA LYS A 40 39.15 21.04 0.60
C LYS A 40 37.83 20.36 0.24
N ILE A 41 37.24 19.70 1.23
CA ILE A 41 35.89 19.18 1.12
C ILE A 41 34.92 20.36 1.24
N ILE A 42 34.15 20.60 0.20
CA ILE A 42 33.07 21.60 0.18
C ILE A 42 31.73 20.90 -0.01
N ARG A 43 30.65 21.50 0.51
CA ARG A 43 29.29 21.01 0.28
C ARG A 43 28.74 21.60 -1.02
N CYS A 44 28.13 20.75 -1.84
CA CYS A 44 27.54 21.09 -3.13
C CYS A 44 26.07 21.50 -3.01
N ASP A 45 25.31 20.85 -2.12
CA ASP A 45 23.87 21.07 -2.00
C ASP A 45 23.52 22.12 -0.93
N PRO A 46 22.74 23.16 -1.28
CA PRO A 46 22.22 24.11 -0.31
C PRO A 46 21.13 23.47 0.56
N LEU A 47 21.14 23.80 1.85
CA LEU A 47 20.07 23.47 2.78
C LEU A 47 18.74 24.03 2.25
N THR A 48 17.75 23.16 2.02
CA THR A 48 16.40 23.62 1.70
C THR A 48 15.62 23.80 2.99
N ILE A 49 15.72 24.99 3.59
CA ILE A 49 14.69 25.47 4.53
C ILE A 49 13.51 25.88 3.66
N LEU A 50 12.41 25.13 3.75
CA LEU A 50 11.25 25.32 2.88
C LEU A 50 10.70 26.75 2.98
N ASP A 51 10.68 27.34 4.19
CA ASP A 51 10.19 28.70 4.42
C ASP A 51 11.04 29.77 3.72
N ARG A 52 12.38 29.70 3.80
CA ARG A 52 13.25 30.66 3.08
C ARG A 52 13.16 30.53 1.56
N ARG A 53 12.93 29.32 1.07
CA ARG A 53 12.71 29.08 -0.38
C ARG A 53 11.37 29.65 -0.82
N ILE A 54 10.33 29.53 0.01
CA ILE A 54 9.01 30.14 -0.21
C ILE A 54 9.12 31.68 -0.16
N GLU A 55 9.81 32.23 0.84
CA GLU A 55 10.08 33.67 0.98
C GLU A 55 10.89 34.24 -0.20
N ALA A 56 11.81 33.47 -0.76
CA ALA A 56 12.60 33.83 -1.94
C ALA A 56 11.87 33.57 -3.28
N GLY A 57 10.60 33.15 -3.26
CA GLY A 57 9.80 32.89 -4.45
C GLY A 57 10.19 31.62 -5.22
N GLY A 58 10.95 30.71 -4.62
CA GLY A 58 11.30 29.43 -5.21
C GLY A 58 10.13 28.46 -5.24
N GLU A 59 9.98 27.72 -6.35
CA GLU A 59 8.94 26.69 -6.46
C GLU A 59 9.17 25.60 -5.41
N VAL A 60 8.17 25.38 -4.55
CA VAL A 60 8.09 24.30 -3.56
C VAL A 60 6.86 23.46 -3.90
N ARG A 61 7.07 22.16 -4.16
CA ARG A 61 5.96 21.23 -4.37
C ARG A 61 5.51 20.69 -3.01
N PRO A 62 4.25 20.92 -2.60
CA PRO A 62 3.75 20.39 -1.34
C PRO A 62 3.79 18.87 -1.36
N PHE A 63 4.33 18.26 -0.31
CA PHE A 63 4.15 16.83 -0.07
C PHE A 63 2.76 16.65 0.53
N LEU A 64 1.77 16.47 -0.36
CA LEU A 64 0.31 16.45 -0.15
C LEU A 64 -0.38 17.83 0.07
N LYS A 65 -1.30 18.16 -0.85
CA LYS A 65 -2.57 18.84 -0.52
C LYS A 65 -3.69 18.10 -1.23
N SER A 66 -4.63 17.59 -0.46
CA SER A 66 -5.99 17.23 -0.86
C SER A 66 -6.80 17.51 0.41
N ASP A 67 -7.72 18.47 0.39
CA ASP A 67 -8.31 19.14 1.57
C ASP A 67 -8.40 18.28 2.85
N TRP A 68 -7.84 18.80 3.96
CA TRP A 68 -7.88 18.19 5.28
C TRP A 68 -8.06 19.23 6.39
N ASP A 69 -9.08 19.05 7.24
CA ASP A 69 -9.48 19.98 8.31
C ASP A 69 -9.86 19.29 9.63
N GLY A 70 -9.33 18.09 9.89
CA GLY A 70 -9.60 17.34 11.14
C GLY A 70 -8.46 17.32 12.18
N GLN A 71 -7.34 17.99 11.89
CA GLN A 71 -6.13 18.25 12.69
C GLN A 71 -5.40 17.12 13.44
N ALA A 72 -4.07 17.20 13.36
CA ALA A 72 -3.16 16.98 14.49
C ALA A 72 -1.86 17.82 14.41
N LEU A 73 -1.70 18.75 13.46
CA LEU A 73 -0.63 19.77 13.41
C LEU A 73 -1.17 21.00 12.65
N GLY A 74 -0.96 22.19 13.22
CA GLY A 74 -1.56 23.44 12.79
C GLY A 74 -0.82 24.08 11.61
N ALA A 75 -1.54 24.83 10.80
CA ALA A 75 -1.07 25.48 9.57
C ALA A 75 0.01 26.59 9.76
N GLU A 76 0.62 26.69 10.95
CA GLU A 76 1.70 27.64 11.28
C GLU A 76 3.03 26.94 11.62
N ASP A 77 3.13 25.63 11.45
CA ASP A 77 4.29 24.84 11.86
C ASP A 77 5.43 24.87 10.82
N VAL A 78 6.58 25.45 11.21
CA VAL A 78 7.88 25.29 10.53
C VAL A 78 8.18 23.79 10.35
N PHE A 79 8.05 23.27 9.13
CA PHE A 79 8.37 21.88 8.82
C PHE A 79 9.82 21.77 8.34
N VAL A 80 10.70 21.30 9.22
CA VAL A 80 12.11 21.05 8.90
C VAL A 80 12.26 19.62 8.35
N SER A 81 12.54 19.50 7.06
CA SER A 81 12.83 18.20 6.41
C SER A 81 14.32 17.87 6.46
N GLY A 82 14.64 16.58 6.60
CA GLY A 82 16.01 16.06 6.59
C GLY A 82 16.57 15.66 5.24
N VAL A 83 15.83 15.89 4.17
CA VAL A 83 16.29 15.64 2.81
C VAL A 83 17.55 16.45 2.53
N GLY A 84 18.65 15.77 2.21
CA GLY A 84 19.93 16.38 1.93
C GLY A 84 20.63 16.97 3.16
N SER A 85 20.27 16.54 4.39
CA SER A 85 20.84 17.09 5.63
C SER A 85 22.24 16.57 5.94
N GLY A 86 22.61 15.34 5.53
CA GLY A 86 24.02 14.98 5.36
C GLY A 86 24.46 13.61 5.90
N THR A 87 24.01 13.17 7.08
CA THR A 87 24.53 11.93 7.66
C THR A 87 23.69 10.75 7.20
N THR A 88 24.24 9.97 6.28
CA THR A 88 23.59 8.81 5.69
C THR A 88 23.69 7.55 6.57
N TYR A 89 24.63 7.48 7.50
CA TYR A 89 24.87 6.29 8.33
C TYR A 89 24.45 6.55 9.78
N PRO A 90 24.24 5.52 10.64
CA PRO A 90 24.47 5.69 12.07
C PRO A 90 25.90 6.20 12.23
N ASP A 91 26.01 7.51 12.40
CA ASP A 91 27.26 8.26 12.45
C ASP A 91 27.49 8.69 13.90
N TYR A 92 28.76 8.78 14.29
CA TYR A 92 29.15 9.40 15.56
C TYR A 92 29.03 10.93 15.48
N LYS A 93 28.86 11.48 14.27
CA LYS A 93 28.55 12.90 14.07
C LYS A 93 27.12 13.19 14.48
N PRO A 94 26.89 14.20 15.34
CA PRO A 94 25.54 14.65 15.68
C PRO A 94 24.71 14.92 14.44
N ALA A 95 23.39 14.80 14.58
CA ALA A 95 22.47 15.19 13.53
C ALA A 95 22.85 16.59 13.03
N PRO A 96 22.99 16.78 11.70
CA PRO A 96 23.49 18.02 11.12
C PRO A 96 22.65 19.24 11.51
N PHE A 97 21.37 19.01 11.86
CA PHE A 97 20.48 20.04 12.37
C PHE A 97 19.68 19.51 13.56
N ILE A 98 19.67 20.32 14.62
CA ILE A 98 18.84 20.15 15.81
C ILE A 98 18.10 21.46 15.96
N VAL A 99 16.77 21.43 15.82
CA VAL A 99 15.91 22.60 15.91
C VAL A 99 15.05 22.46 17.14
N SER A 100 15.20 23.40 18.08
CA SER A 100 14.38 23.49 19.30
C SER A 100 13.32 24.57 19.14
N ARG A 101 12.10 24.29 19.59
CA ARG A 101 11.02 25.27 19.74
C ARG A 101 10.16 24.93 20.95
N GLU A 102 9.51 25.90 21.57
CA GLU A 102 8.50 25.65 22.61
C GLU A 102 7.11 25.53 21.95
N VAL A 103 6.38 24.46 22.24
CA VAL A 103 4.99 24.26 21.81
C VAL A 103 4.16 23.95 23.06
N ASP A 104 3.16 24.78 23.35
CA ASP A 104 2.30 24.67 24.53
C ASP A 104 3.06 24.51 25.87
N GLY A 105 4.18 25.23 26.03
CA GLY A 105 5.02 25.15 27.22
C GLY A 105 5.92 23.91 27.30
N ALA A 106 5.99 23.09 26.23
CA ALA A 106 6.90 21.95 26.12
C ALA A 106 8.03 22.22 25.11
N ASP A 107 9.26 21.89 25.49
CA ASP A 107 10.40 21.89 24.57
C ASP A 107 10.23 20.79 23.50
N PHE A 108 10.02 21.21 22.26
CA PHE A 108 9.96 20.35 21.09
C PHE A 108 11.30 20.39 20.33
N VAL A 109 12.02 19.28 20.31
CA VAL A 109 13.31 19.16 19.63
C VAL A 109 13.16 18.29 18.38
N THR A 110 13.36 18.89 17.20
CA THR A 110 13.41 18.17 15.93
C THR A 110 14.86 17.85 15.59
N VAL A 111 15.16 16.56 15.53
CA VAL A 111 16.48 16.04 15.15
C VAL A 111 16.41 15.55 13.71
N VAL A 112 17.22 16.15 12.85
CA VAL A 112 17.13 15.95 11.41
C VAL A 112 18.26 15.04 10.93
N THR A 113 17.93 13.82 10.56
CA THR A 113 18.87 12.84 9.97
C THR A 113 18.32 12.33 8.64
N GLU A 114 19.20 11.82 7.79
CA GLU A 114 18.81 11.27 6.50
C GLU A 114 19.04 9.76 6.46
N ALA A 115 18.02 9.00 6.13
CA ALA A 115 18.17 7.56 5.91
C ALA A 115 18.78 7.31 4.52
N ILE A 116 19.71 6.37 4.41
CA ILE A 116 20.14 5.89 3.08
C ILE A 116 18.96 5.21 2.42
N TYR A 117 18.81 5.49 1.12
CA TYR A 117 17.77 4.89 0.29
C TYR A 117 17.76 3.36 0.33
N SER A 118 18.90 2.72 0.58
CA SER A 118 19.05 1.26 0.76
C SER A 118 18.20 0.68 1.88
N TYR A 119 17.79 1.47 2.88
CA TYR A 119 16.88 1.03 3.94
C TYR A 119 15.41 1.36 3.64
N CYS A 120 15.14 2.04 2.52
CA CYS A 120 13.79 2.38 2.12
C CYS A 120 13.10 1.21 1.43
N GLY A 121 11.79 1.15 1.63
CA GLY A 121 10.90 0.25 0.91
C GLY A 121 9.55 0.93 0.69
N VAL A 122 8.77 0.39 -0.23
CA VAL A 122 7.41 0.84 -0.53
C VAL A 122 6.46 -0.32 -0.27
N LYS A 123 5.42 -0.06 0.52
CA LYS A 123 4.28 -0.96 0.64
C LYS A 123 3.23 -0.57 -0.38
N VAL A 124 2.81 -1.52 -1.21
CA VAL A 124 1.73 -1.33 -2.18
C VAL A 124 0.55 -2.18 -1.75
N LYS A 125 -0.53 -1.55 -1.30
CA LYS A 125 -1.80 -2.23 -1.02
C LYS A 125 -2.66 -2.21 -2.27
N ILE A 126 -3.15 -3.36 -2.69
CA ILE A 126 -3.96 -3.51 -3.92
C ILE A 126 -5.34 -4.01 -3.51
N ASP A 127 -6.27 -3.08 -3.42
CA ASP A 127 -7.65 -3.31 -2.98
C ASP A 127 -8.51 -3.81 -4.17
N THR A 128 -8.32 -5.07 -4.55
CA THR A 128 -9.10 -5.79 -5.57
C THR A 128 -9.75 -7.05 -4.97
N ASP A 129 -10.80 -7.57 -5.61
CA ASP A 129 -11.30 -8.94 -5.35
C ASP A 129 -10.37 -10.01 -5.96
N ARG A 130 -9.57 -9.69 -6.99
CA ARG A 130 -8.73 -10.69 -7.66
C ARG A 130 -7.60 -11.20 -6.76
N HIS A 131 -7.42 -12.53 -6.74
CA HIS A 131 -6.26 -13.12 -6.11
C HIS A 131 -4.99 -12.79 -6.89
N LEU A 132 -3.98 -12.22 -6.22
CA LEU A 132 -2.71 -11.79 -6.81
C LEU A 132 -1.61 -12.84 -6.69
N GLY A 133 -1.63 -13.68 -5.66
CA GLY A 133 -0.60 -14.71 -5.42
C GLY A 133 -0.49 -15.12 -3.97
N ALA A 134 0.29 -16.15 -3.66
CA ALA A 134 0.44 -16.60 -2.28
C ALA A 134 1.21 -15.60 -1.41
N GLU A 135 0.93 -15.57 -0.10
CA GLU A 135 1.78 -14.84 0.86
C GLU A 135 3.23 -15.36 0.78
N ALA A 136 4.19 -14.46 0.88
CA ALA A 136 5.63 -14.66 0.65
C ALA A 136 6.04 -14.99 -0.80
N ALA A 137 5.11 -15.00 -1.77
CA ALA A 137 5.48 -15.11 -3.18
C ALA A 137 6.39 -13.96 -3.60
N THR A 138 7.43 -14.28 -4.36
CA THR A 138 8.39 -13.31 -4.91
C THR A 138 7.70 -12.30 -5.81
N VAL A 139 8.05 -11.02 -5.67
CA VAL A 139 7.64 -9.96 -6.60
C VAL A 139 8.84 -9.55 -7.44
N ARG A 140 8.65 -9.50 -8.75
CA ARG A 140 9.66 -9.13 -9.73
C ARG A 140 9.30 -7.87 -10.49
N SER A 141 10.32 -7.18 -10.97
CA SER A 141 10.20 -6.16 -12.00
C SER A 141 11.36 -6.31 -12.97
N LYS A 142 11.09 -6.25 -14.28
CA LYS A 142 12.12 -6.44 -15.33
C LYS A 142 12.97 -7.72 -15.11
N GLY A 143 12.36 -8.79 -14.59
CA GLY A 143 12.99 -10.07 -14.27
C GLY A 143 13.72 -10.15 -12.91
N GLU A 144 14.05 -9.02 -12.28
CA GLU A 144 14.77 -8.98 -11.00
C GLU A 144 13.81 -9.14 -9.83
N VAL A 145 14.27 -9.81 -8.76
CA VAL A 145 13.52 -9.93 -7.50
C VAL A 145 13.63 -8.62 -6.73
N ILE A 146 12.50 -7.99 -6.43
CA ILE A 146 12.50 -6.67 -5.78
C ILE A 146 11.67 -6.61 -4.50
N GLY A 147 11.06 -7.73 -4.10
CA GLY A 147 10.18 -7.80 -2.94
C GLY A 147 9.38 -9.10 -2.87
N HIS A 148 8.31 -9.07 -2.08
CA HIS A 148 7.41 -10.20 -1.90
C HIS A 148 5.97 -9.74 -1.60
N VAL A 149 5.01 -10.64 -1.82
CA VAL A 149 3.65 -10.50 -1.31
C VAL A 149 3.71 -10.64 0.21
N THR A 150 3.35 -9.58 0.93
CA THR A 150 3.37 -9.55 2.40
C THR A 150 1.97 -9.84 2.96
N THR A 151 1.87 -9.91 4.29
CA THR A 151 0.62 -10.18 4.99
C THR A 151 -0.51 -9.25 4.51
N ALA A 152 -1.63 -9.85 4.14
CA ALA A 152 -2.81 -9.12 3.70
C ALA A 152 -3.44 -8.32 4.85
N GLU A 153 -3.97 -7.15 4.53
CA GLU A 153 -4.66 -6.28 5.49
C GLU A 153 -6.08 -6.01 5.00
N TYR A 154 -7.07 -6.24 5.88
CA TYR A 154 -8.50 -6.02 5.61
C TYR A 154 -9.06 -6.76 4.38
N GLY A 155 -8.48 -7.90 4.01
CA GLY A 155 -8.92 -8.71 2.86
C GLY A 155 -8.20 -8.39 1.55
N SER A 156 -7.30 -7.40 1.56
CA SER A 156 -6.56 -7.01 0.36
C SER A 156 -5.10 -7.42 0.46
N GLN A 157 -4.56 -7.89 -0.67
CA GLN A 157 -3.17 -8.30 -0.73
C GLN A 157 -2.23 -7.09 -0.84
N MET A 158 -1.03 -7.25 -0.29
CA MET A 158 -0.05 -6.19 -0.19
C MET A 158 1.30 -6.68 -0.70
N LEU A 159 2.06 -5.77 -1.30
CA LEU A 159 3.43 -6.02 -1.74
C LEU A 159 4.38 -5.22 -0.86
N SER A 160 5.44 -5.85 -0.38
CA SER A 160 6.57 -5.17 0.25
C SER A 160 7.71 -5.14 -0.74
N LEU A 161 8.03 -3.95 -1.27
CA LEU A 161 9.05 -3.73 -2.28
C LEU A 161 10.25 -2.99 -1.69
N GLY A 162 11.46 -3.35 -2.12
CA GLY A 162 12.70 -2.71 -1.65
C GLY A 162 13.24 -3.28 -0.35
N GLY A 163 14.04 -2.48 0.36
CA GLY A 163 14.81 -2.91 1.51
C GLY A 163 16.25 -3.26 1.17
N VAL A 164 17.04 -3.42 2.24
CA VAL A 164 18.52 -3.52 2.17
C VAL A 164 19.00 -4.70 1.33
N ASP A 165 18.31 -5.83 1.42
CA ASP A 165 18.65 -7.05 0.69
C ASP A 165 18.52 -6.84 -0.83
N HIS A 166 17.42 -6.25 -1.28
CA HIS A 166 17.20 -6.00 -2.72
C HIS A 166 18.01 -4.83 -3.25
N LEU A 167 18.26 -3.79 -2.44
CA LEU A 167 18.98 -2.61 -2.89
C LEU A 167 20.51 -2.79 -2.86
N THR A 168 21.02 -3.60 -1.93
CA THR A 168 22.48 -3.72 -1.70
C THR A 168 22.97 -5.14 -1.41
N GLY A 169 22.12 -6.06 -0.98
CA GLY A 169 22.51 -7.44 -0.64
C GLY A 169 22.61 -8.38 -1.85
N GLY A 170 21.84 -8.09 -2.91
CA GLY A 170 21.75 -8.90 -4.11
C GLY A 170 22.73 -8.52 -5.23
N SER A 171 22.30 -8.73 -6.47
CA SER A 171 23.10 -8.40 -7.65
C SER A 171 23.08 -6.90 -7.98
N LYS A 172 24.07 -6.39 -8.72
CA LYS A 172 24.03 -4.99 -9.19
C LYS A 172 22.81 -4.69 -10.09
N PRO A 173 22.41 -5.57 -11.02
CA PRO A 173 21.13 -5.44 -11.74
C PRO A 173 19.92 -5.35 -10.80
N GLU A 174 19.83 -6.24 -9.81
CA GLU A 174 18.73 -6.27 -8.83
C GLU A 174 18.60 -4.95 -8.08
N GLY A 175 19.70 -4.44 -7.51
CA GLY A 175 19.70 -3.16 -6.79
C GLY A 175 19.34 -1.97 -7.68
N ARG A 176 19.78 -1.98 -8.94
CA ARG A 176 19.44 -0.94 -9.91
C ARG A 176 17.96 -0.97 -10.27
N VAL A 177 17.40 -2.14 -10.57
CA VAL A 177 16.00 -2.29 -10.94
C VAL A 177 15.09 -2.00 -9.76
N THR A 178 15.43 -2.48 -8.56
CA THR A 178 14.72 -2.14 -7.32
C THR A 178 14.68 -0.62 -7.13
N CYS A 179 15.83 0.06 -7.20
CA CYS A 179 15.90 1.51 -7.03
C CYS A 179 15.05 2.26 -8.08
N ASP A 180 15.19 1.91 -9.36
CA ASP A 180 14.40 2.47 -10.46
C ASP A 180 12.89 2.30 -10.23
N THR A 181 12.47 1.08 -9.87
CA THR A 181 11.06 0.77 -9.59
C THR A 181 10.50 1.59 -8.43
N LEU A 182 11.21 1.67 -7.30
CA LEU A 182 10.76 2.46 -6.15
C LEU A 182 10.68 3.95 -6.51
N LEU A 183 11.68 4.48 -7.22
CA LEU A 183 11.69 5.89 -7.63
C LEU A 183 10.52 6.20 -8.57
N ARG A 184 10.23 5.33 -9.53
CA ARG A 184 9.10 5.50 -10.46
C ARG A 184 7.76 5.47 -9.73
N LEU A 185 7.55 4.51 -8.83
CA LEU A 185 6.35 4.45 -8.01
C LEU A 185 6.15 5.71 -7.17
N CYS A 186 7.20 6.15 -6.46
CA CYS A 186 7.16 7.35 -5.63
C CYS A 186 6.96 8.64 -6.45
N ASN A 187 7.39 8.66 -7.71
CA ASN A 187 7.13 9.74 -8.66
C ASN A 187 5.81 9.59 -9.42
N ARG A 188 4.92 8.69 -8.98
CA ARG A 188 3.59 8.44 -9.57
C ARG A 188 3.64 7.96 -11.02
N GLU A 189 4.72 7.30 -11.40
CA GLU A 189 4.81 6.58 -12.67
C GLU A 189 4.27 5.17 -12.53
N ALA A 190 3.77 4.62 -13.64
CA ALA A 190 3.31 3.23 -13.68
C ALA A 190 4.49 2.26 -13.64
N VAL A 191 4.37 1.21 -12.84
CA VAL A 191 5.32 0.10 -12.80
C VAL A 191 4.56 -1.21 -12.96
N GLU A 192 5.11 -2.07 -13.83
CA GLU A 192 4.69 -3.45 -13.99
C GLU A 192 5.49 -4.34 -13.03
N LEU A 193 4.75 -5.20 -12.33
CA LEU A 193 5.24 -6.14 -11.34
C LEU A 193 4.69 -7.53 -11.67
N GLU A 194 5.54 -8.55 -11.55
CA GLU A 194 5.16 -9.95 -11.74
C GLU A 194 5.25 -10.66 -10.40
N ILE A 195 4.22 -11.42 -10.04
CA ILE A 195 4.21 -12.23 -8.82
C ILE A 195 4.49 -13.68 -9.21
N ASP A 196 5.52 -14.29 -8.63
CA ASP A 196 5.88 -15.68 -8.95
C ASP A 196 4.71 -16.63 -8.60
N GLY A 197 4.18 -17.32 -9.61
CA GLY A 197 3.01 -18.19 -9.47
C GLY A 197 1.68 -17.46 -9.23
N GLY A 198 1.65 -16.16 -9.48
CA GLY A 198 0.48 -15.29 -9.30
C GLY A 198 0.22 -14.41 -10.53
N ALA A 199 -0.33 -13.22 -10.28
CA ALA A 199 -0.75 -12.27 -11.28
C ALA A 199 0.38 -11.34 -11.75
N THR A 200 0.21 -10.77 -12.95
CA THR A 200 0.96 -9.58 -13.37
C THR A 200 0.14 -8.34 -13.03
N VAL A 201 0.75 -7.37 -12.34
CA VAL A 201 0.08 -6.14 -11.91
C VAL A 201 0.79 -4.89 -12.39
N ILE A 202 0.03 -3.94 -12.94
CA ILE A 202 0.51 -2.59 -13.21
C ILE A 202 -0.10 -1.67 -12.16
N VAL A 203 0.77 -1.02 -11.39
CA VAL A 203 0.39 -0.12 -10.30
C VAL A 203 0.93 1.29 -10.54
N GLN A 204 0.12 2.29 -10.20
CA GLN A 204 0.48 3.69 -10.30
C GLN A 204 -0.30 4.49 -9.24
N ALA A 205 0.38 5.33 -8.47
CA ALA A 205 -0.29 6.18 -7.50
C ALA A 205 -1.31 7.11 -8.18
N GLY A 206 -2.56 7.07 -7.68
CA GLY A 206 -3.68 7.86 -8.22
C GLY A 206 -4.35 7.29 -9.47
N LYS A 207 -4.01 6.06 -9.88
CA LYS A 207 -4.71 5.33 -10.95
C LYS A 207 -5.18 3.97 -10.43
N ALA A 208 -6.26 3.46 -11.01
CA ALA A 208 -6.70 2.10 -10.74
C ALA A 208 -5.65 1.09 -11.23
N PRO A 209 -5.37 0.02 -10.46
CA PRO A 209 -4.42 -1.00 -10.87
C PRO A 209 -4.95 -1.79 -12.08
N ILE A 210 -4.03 -2.40 -12.82
CA ILE A 210 -4.35 -3.37 -13.87
C ILE A 210 -3.81 -4.72 -13.41
N VAL A 211 -4.66 -5.73 -13.31
CA VAL A 211 -4.33 -7.09 -12.88
C VAL A 211 -4.61 -8.02 -14.06
N ASP A 212 -3.59 -8.76 -14.52
CA ASP A 212 -3.67 -9.66 -15.69
C ASP A 212 -4.29 -9.00 -16.93
N ASN A 213 -3.84 -7.77 -17.23
CA ASN A 213 -4.36 -6.91 -18.31
C ASN A 213 -5.81 -6.44 -18.15
N VAL A 214 -6.45 -6.72 -17.02
CA VAL A 214 -7.78 -6.21 -16.68
C VAL A 214 -7.63 -5.03 -15.74
N ARG A 215 -8.09 -3.86 -16.17
CA ARG A 215 -8.12 -2.67 -15.32
C ARG A 215 -9.23 -2.81 -14.29
N GLU A 216 -8.89 -2.63 -13.02
CA GLU A 216 -9.88 -2.59 -11.95
C GLU A 216 -10.76 -1.34 -12.08
N GLU A 217 -12.07 -1.53 -11.95
CA GLU A 217 -13.05 -0.43 -12.01
C GLU A 217 -13.56 -0.05 -10.62
N ARG A 218 -13.54 -1.00 -9.69
CA ARG A 218 -14.02 -0.82 -8.32
C ARG A 218 -12.96 -1.22 -7.30
N MET A 219 -13.03 -0.58 -6.13
CA MET A 219 -12.09 -0.80 -5.05
C MET A 219 -12.72 -1.68 -3.98
N ARG A 220 -11.98 -2.70 -3.52
CA ARG A 220 -12.34 -3.48 -2.34
C ARG A 220 -12.19 -2.61 -1.09
N VAL A 221 -13.28 -2.37 -0.38
CA VAL A 221 -13.29 -1.52 0.83
C VAL A 221 -13.11 -2.30 2.14
N GLY A 222 -13.09 -3.63 2.06
CA GLY A 222 -12.85 -4.53 3.18
C GLY A 222 -13.33 -5.94 2.90
N CYS A 223 -13.43 -6.76 3.95
CA CYS A 223 -14.04 -8.07 3.83
C CYS A 223 -15.58 -7.99 3.75
N GLY A 224 -16.26 -9.11 3.48
CA GLY A 224 -17.72 -9.17 3.41
C GLY A 224 -18.42 -8.68 4.69
N SER A 225 -17.83 -8.94 5.86
CA SER A 225 -18.33 -8.39 7.14
C SER A 225 -18.19 -6.86 7.23
N ALA A 226 -17.10 -6.29 6.72
CA ALA A 226 -16.93 -4.83 6.68
C ALA A 226 -17.91 -4.20 5.69
N THR A 227 -18.12 -4.84 4.53
CA THR A 227 -19.10 -4.45 3.52
C THR A 227 -20.51 -4.36 4.13
N ILE A 228 -20.92 -5.36 4.90
CA ILE A 228 -22.19 -5.31 5.65
C ILE A 228 -22.22 -4.12 6.61
N GLY A 229 -21.15 -3.89 7.37
CA GLY A 229 -21.07 -2.75 8.29
C GLY A 229 -21.24 -1.40 7.59
N MET A 230 -20.81 -1.27 6.34
CA MET A 230 -20.90 -0.04 5.55
C MET A 230 -22.24 0.14 4.83
N PHE A 231 -22.84 -0.96 4.34
CA PHE A 231 -23.95 -0.89 3.37
C PHE A 231 -25.28 -1.49 3.84
N ALA A 232 -25.36 -2.13 5.01
CA ALA A 232 -26.59 -2.79 5.44
C ALA A 232 -27.80 -1.85 5.50
N SER A 233 -27.64 -0.60 5.96
CA SER A 233 -28.74 0.37 6.00
C SER A 233 -29.32 0.71 4.63
N GLN A 234 -28.51 0.61 3.57
CA GLN A 234 -28.89 0.95 2.19
C GLN A 234 -29.68 -0.17 1.53
N TRP A 235 -29.53 -1.41 2.00
CA TRP A 235 -30.29 -2.57 1.51
C TRP A 235 -31.60 -2.80 2.26
N GLN A 236 -31.76 -2.21 3.44
CA GLN A 236 -32.93 -2.41 4.28
C GLN A 236 -34.22 -2.02 3.56
N GLY A 237 -35.18 -2.94 3.53
CA GLY A 237 -36.48 -2.74 2.86
C GLY A 237 -36.45 -2.88 1.33
N LEU A 238 -35.28 -3.10 0.73
CA LEU A 238 -35.14 -3.39 -0.70
C LEU A 238 -35.09 -4.90 -0.99
N VAL A 239 -34.49 -5.66 -0.07
CA VAL A 239 -34.33 -7.12 -0.16
C VAL A 239 -34.48 -7.76 1.23
N ASP A 240 -34.92 -9.01 1.28
CA ASP A 240 -35.11 -9.75 2.53
C ASP A 240 -33.80 -10.28 3.10
N GLU A 241 -32.80 -10.59 2.26
CA GLU A 241 -31.47 -11.04 2.69
C GLU A 241 -30.37 -10.53 1.78
N VAL A 242 -29.18 -10.31 2.35
CA VAL A 242 -27.97 -10.07 1.57
C VAL A 242 -26.85 -10.98 2.06
N VAL A 243 -26.18 -11.64 1.11
CA VAL A 243 -24.94 -12.36 1.33
C VAL A 243 -23.82 -11.67 0.57
N VAL A 244 -22.83 -11.20 1.32
CA VAL A 244 -21.60 -10.65 0.73
C VAL A 244 -20.58 -11.78 0.62
N VAL A 245 -20.35 -12.25 -0.60
CA VAL A 245 -19.43 -13.35 -0.93
C VAL A 245 -18.01 -12.84 -1.02
N ASP A 246 -17.10 -13.53 -0.35
CA ASP A 246 -15.73 -13.08 -0.13
C ASP A 246 -14.86 -14.29 0.28
N ASP A 247 -13.65 -14.36 -0.28
CA ASP A 247 -12.63 -15.38 -0.02
C ASP A 247 -12.09 -15.38 1.43
N HIS A 248 -12.01 -14.21 2.04
CA HIS A 248 -11.58 -14.00 3.40
C HIS A 248 -12.73 -14.20 4.40
N ILE A 249 -13.79 -13.38 4.31
CA ILE A 249 -14.97 -13.48 5.20
C ILE A 249 -16.25 -13.21 4.43
N THR A 250 -17.01 -14.27 4.16
CA THR A 250 -18.37 -14.15 3.67
C THR A 250 -19.31 -13.67 4.78
N GLY A 251 -20.12 -12.66 4.46
CA GLY A 251 -21.04 -12.01 5.39
C GLY A 251 -22.51 -12.35 5.08
N VAL A 252 -23.35 -12.49 6.11
CA VAL A 252 -24.81 -12.66 5.98
C VAL A 252 -25.52 -11.62 6.85
N VAL A 253 -26.31 -10.74 6.22
CA VAL A 253 -26.82 -9.54 6.90
C VAL A 253 -27.78 -9.86 8.03
N SER A 254 -28.78 -10.73 7.83
CA SER A 254 -29.77 -11.02 8.88
C SER A 254 -29.17 -11.64 10.15
N GLU A 255 -28.03 -12.31 10.03
CA GLU A 255 -27.30 -12.87 11.16
C GLU A 255 -26.27 -11.91 11.77
N HIS A 256 -25.71 -11.00 10.96
CA HIS A 256 -24.64 -10.09 11.37
C HIS A 256 -25.13 -9.08 12.41
N GLN A 257 -24.21 -8.58 13.26
CA GLN A 257 -24.56 -7.62 14.30
C GLN A 257 -25.19 -6.33 13.74
N ALA A 258 -24.70 -5.86 12.58
CA ALA A 258 -25.29 -4.71 11.89
C ALA A 258 -26.77 -4.96 11.53
N GLY A 259 -27.10 -6.14 10.98
CA GLY A 259 -28.49 -6.51 10.70
C GLY A 259 -29.33 -6.59 11.97
N LYS A 260 -28.78 -7.12 13.08
CA LYS A 260 -29.49 -7.14 14.37
C LYS A 260 -29.81 -5.74 14.89
N VAL A 261 -28.88 -4.80 14.78
CA VAL A 261 -29.10 -3.40 15.18
C VAL A 261 -30.13 -2.71 14.29
N LEU A 262 -30.15 -3.04 13.00
CA LEU A 262 -31.13 -2.52 12.04
C LEU A 262 -32.52 -3.17 12.17
N GLY A 263 -32.68 -4.19 13.01
CA GLY A 263 -33.95 -4.92 13.13
C GLY A 263 -34.24 -5.85 11.95
N TRP A 264 -33.20 -6.34 11.27
CA TRP A 264 -33.33 -7.26 10.15
C TRP A 264 -33.93 -8.61 10.58
N GLU A 265 -34.99 -9.05 9.89
CA GLU A 265 -35.69 -10.28 10.22
C GLU A 265 -34.85 -11.52 9.91
N GLY A 266 -35.03 -12.59 10.69
CA GLY A 266 -34.39 -13.87 10.40
C GLY A 266 -34.97 -14.47 9.12
N THR A 267 -34.10 -14.86 8.19
CA THR A 267 -34.52 -15.36 6.86
C THR A 267 -34.45 -16.87 6.74
N GLY A 268 -33.90 -17.55 7.75
CA GLY A 268 -33.66 -18.99 7.72
C GLY A 268 -32.50 -19.43 6.83
N ILE A 269 -31.72 -18.50 6.30
CA ILE A 269 -30.53 -18.78 5.49
C ILE A 269 -29.49 -19.60 6.24
N ARG A 270 -28.73 -20.42 5.51
CA ARG A 270 -27.57 -21.14 6.02
C ARG A 270 -26.46 -21.15 4.97
N VAL A 271 -25.24 -20.86 5.40
CA VAL A 271 -24.04 -20.86 4.53
C VAL A 271 -23.15 -22.06 4.85
N ARG A 272 -22.50 -22.62 3.83
CA ARG A 272 -21.46 -23.65 3.92
C ARG A 272 -20.14 -22.96 4.23
N GLY A 273 -19.61 -23.16 5.43
CA GLY A 273 -18.34 -22.58 5.85
C GLY A 273 -18.15 -22.64 7.36
N ARG A 274 -16.97 -22.23 7.82
CA ARG A 274 -16.64 -22.17 9.24
C ARG A 274 -17.21 -20.89 9.85
N ARG A 275 -18.33 -21.00 10.54
CA ARG A 275 -18.92 -19.91 11.31
C ARG A 275 -17.95 -19.46 12.41
N SER A 276 -17.59 -18.18 12.42
CA SER A 276 -16.78 -17.58 13.49
C SER A 276 -17.67 -16.88 14.52
N THR A 277 -18.49 -15.95 14.04
CA THR A 277 -19.48 -15.19 14.82
C THR A 277 -20.76 -15.08 13.98
N PRO A 278 -21.91 -14.69 14.56
CA PRO A 278 -23.15 -14.55 13.80
C PRO A 278 -22.96 -13.71 12.53
N GLY A 279 -23.36 -14.25 11.38
CA GLY A 279 -23.21 -13.60 10.08
C GLY A 279 -21.80 -13.48 9.52
N ARG A 280 -20.79 -14.15 10.12
CA ARG A 280 -19.39 -14.14 9.64
C ARG A 280 -18.88 -15.56 9.44
N TYR A 281 -18.55 -15.90 8.20
CA TYR A 281 -18.13 -17.24 7.78
C TYR A 281 -16.76 -17.19 7.09
N PHE A 282 -15.83 -17.98 7.61
CA PHE A 282 -14.52 -18.21 7.01
C PHE A 282 -14.55 -19.48 6.15
N GLN A 283 -13.61 -19.58 5.20
CA GLN A 283 -13.38 -20.80 4.41
C GLN A 283 -14.67 -21.31 3.74
N VAL A 284 -15.45 -20.37 3.19
CA VAL A 284 -16.64 -20.69 2.40
C VAL A 284 -16.23 -21.25 1.04
N ALA A 285 -15.22 -20.63 0.43
CA ALA A 285 -14.57 -21.03 -0.80
C ALA A 285 -13.06 -20.73 -0.71
N ARG A 286 -12.24 -21.19 -1.65
CA ARG A 286 -10.80 -20.89 -1.69
C ARG A 286 -10.57 -19.59 -2.47
N PRO A 287 -9.42 -18.92 -2.31
CA PRO A 287 -9.06 -17.79 -3.18
C PRO A 287 -8.98 -18.21 -4.66
N GLY A 288 -9.42 -17.33 -5.56
CA GLY A 288 -9.49 -17.59 -6.99
C GLY A 288 -9.92 -16.35 -7.81
N LEU A 289 -10.35 -16.61 -9.05
CA LEU A 289 -10.76 -15.59 -10.03
C LEU A 289 -12.27 -15.42 -10.17
N GLY A 290 -13.05 -16.18 -9.41
CA GLY A 290 -14.50 -16.17 -9.40
C GLY A 290 -15.08 -15.11 -8.45
N TRP A 291 -16.26 -15.40 -7.92
CA TRP A 291 -17.06 -14.44 -7.16
C TRP A 291 -16.37 -13.92 -5.90
N GLY A 292 -16.21 -12.61 -5.77
CA GLY A 292 -15.61 -11.99 -4.57
C GLY A 292 -14.21 -12.50 -4.24
N GLY A 293 -13.43 -12.85 -5.26
CA GLY A 293 -12.07 -13.37 -5.11
C GLY A 293 -11.97 -14.84 -4.78
N THR A 294 -13.06 -15.59 -4.95
CA THR A 294 -13.11 -17.02 -4.63
C THR A 294 -12.87 -17.91 -5.85
N ASP A 295 -12.81 -19.23 -5.67
CA ASP A 295 -12.73 -20.24 -6.73
C ASP A 295 -14.09 -20.71 -7.25
N ILE A 296 -15.18 -20.00 -6.96
CA ILE A 296 -16.55 -20.35 -7.38
C ILE A 296 -17.11 -19.37 -8.41
N ASP A 297 -17.83 -19.92 -9.39
CA ASP A 297 -18.57 -19.15 -10.40
C ASP A 297 -20.04 -18.94 -10.00
N ASP A 298 -20.66 -19.97 -9.42
CA ASP A 298 -22.04 -19.92 -8.93
C ASP A 298 -22.07 -19.54 -7.43
N PRO A 299 -22.58 -18.36 -7.08
CA PRO A 299 -22.68 -17.93 -5.69
C PRO A 299 -23.63 -18.78 -4.86
N LEU A 300 -24.64 -19.43 -5.45
CA LEU A 300 -25.62 -20.22 -4.71
C LEU A 300 -25.02 -21.54 -4.18
N SER A 301 -23.90 -21.99 -4.76
CA SER A 301 -23.17 -23.20 -4.36
C SER A 301 -22.73 -23.20 -2.89
N ILE A 302 -22.63 -22.01 -2.27
CA ILE A 302 -22.25 -21.84 -0.86
C ILE A 302 -23.44 -21.96 0.09
N LEU A 303 -24.67 -22.04 -0.42
CA LEU A 303 -25.86 -22.10 0.42
C LEU A 303 -26.21 -23.54 0.81
N ASN A 304 -26.69 -23.68 2.04
CA ASN A 304 -27.32 -24.90 2.54
C ASN A 304 -28.85 -24.77 2.38
N PRO A 305 -29.61 -25.88 2.47
CA PRO A 305 -31.06 -25.82 2.50
C PRO A 305 -31.57 -24.83 3.56
N TRP A 306 -32.50 -23.98 3.14
CA TRP A 306 -33.12 -22.95 3.96
C TRP A 306 -34.00 -23.54 5.05
N LEU A 307 -34.18 -22.81 6.15
CA LEU A 307 -34.94 -23.28 7.31
C LEU A 307 -36.25 -22.50 7.50
N GLU A 308 -37.38 -23.11 7.13
CA GLU A 308 -38.73 -22.54 7.34
C GLU A 308 -38.96 -22.10 8.78
N LYS A 309 -38.62 -22.96 9.74
CA LYS A 309 -38.75 -22.69 11.18
C LYS A 309 -37.95 -21.48 11.68
N LYS A 310 -37.11 -20.88 10.83
CA LYS A 310 -36.30 -19.69 11.11
C LYS A 310 -36.61 -18.51 10.17
N GLY A 311 -37.71 -18.56 9.42
CA GLY A 311 -38.22 -17.44 8.62
C GLY A 311 -38.14 -17.62 7.10
N ALA A 312 -37.59 -18.73 6.61
CA ALA A 312 -37.59 -18.99 5.17
C ALA A 312 -39.02 -19.21 4.67
N ARG A 313 -39.35 -18.60 3.52
CA ARG A 313 -40.68 -18.65 2.91
C ARG A 313 -40.60 -18.43 1.40
N PRO A 314 -41.55 -18.96 0.62
CA PRO A 314 -41.64 -18.63 -0.80
C PRO A 314 -41.80 -17.12 -1.01
N GLY A 315 -41.15 -16.60 -2.05
CA GLY A 315 -41.13 -15.17 -2.36
C GLY A 315 -40.08 -14.34 -1.61
N LEU A 316 -39.31 -14.94 -0.70
CA LEU A 316 -38.20 -14.26 -0.02
C LEU A 316 -37.12 -13.87 -1.04
N THR A 317 -36.71 -12.61 -1.00
CA THR A 317 -35.77 -12.00 -1.94
C THR A 317 -34.33 -12.01 -1.40
N LEU A 318 -33.38 -12.46 -2.21
CA LEU A 318 -31.98 -12.64 -1.83
C LEU A 318 -31.07 -11.86 -2.79
N LEU A 319 -30.20 -11.01 -2.24
CA LEU A 319 -29.10 -10.41 -2.96
C LEU A 319 -27.78 -11.13 -2.60
N MET A 320 -27.18 -11.78 -3.58
CA MET A 320 -25.80 -12.25 -3.50
C MET A 320 -24.92 -11.14 -4.11
N VAL A 321 -23.82 -10.74 -3.46
CA VAL A 321 -22.96 -9.64 -3.96
C VAL A 321 -21.50 -9.82 -3.54
N SER A 322 -20.51 -9.41 -4.34
CA SER A 322 -19.10 -9.34 -3.89
C SER A 322 -18.80 -8.08 -3.10
N THR A 323 -17.60 -7.98 -2.51
CA THR A 323 -17.20 -6.78 -1.74
C THR A 323 -17.10 -5.51 -2.59
N THR A 324 -16.76 -5.65 -3.87
CA THR A 324 -16.73 -4.58 -4.87
C THR A 324 -18.09 -4.32 -5.53
N GLY A 325 -19.01 -5.28 -5.39
CA GLY A 325 -20.29 -5.30 -6.11
C GLY A 325 -20.16 -5.44 -7.63
N GLU A 326 -18.98 -5.80 -8.15
CA GLU A 326 -18.80 -6.18 -9.56
C GLU A 326 -19.58 -7.46 -9.88
N HIS A 327 -19.57 -8.39 -8.93
CA HIS A 327 -20.43 -9.55 -8.94
C HIS A 327 -21.69 -9.26 -8.14
N SER A 328 -22.87 -9.47 -8.74
CA SER A 328 -24.14 -9.40 -8.06
C SER A 328 -25.17 -10.32 -8.71
N GLY A 329 -26.08 -10.85 -7.91
CA GLY A 329 -27.18 -11.70 -8.35
C GLY A 329 -28.38 -11.53 -7.43
N TYR A 330 -29.55 -11.34 -8.02
CA TYR A 330 -30.82 -11.23 -7.30
C TYR A 330 -31.64 -12.49 -7.54
N PHE A 331 -32.13 -13.08 -6.46
CA PHE A 331 -32.84 -14.35 -6.48
C PHE A 331 -34.12 -14.27 -5.66
N VAL A 332 -35.07 -15.12 -5.99
CA VAL A 332 -36.31 -15.27 -5.21
C VAL A 332 -36.49 -16.74 -4.85
N LEU A 333 -36.80 -17.03 -3.58
CA LEU A 333 -37.11 -18.39 -3.16
C LEU A 333 -38.42 -18.87 -3.79
N ASP A 334 -38.38 -20.01 -4.46
CA ASP A 334 -39.58 -20.67 -4.99
C ASP A 334 -40.39 -21.40 -3.91
N GLY A 335 -41.36 -22.21 -4.34
CA GLY A 335 -42.21 -23.00 -3.45
C GLY A 335 -41.46 -24.08 -2.66
N ASP A 336 -40.31 -24.53 -3.17
CA ASP A 336 -39.44 -25.53 -2.54
C ASP A 336 -38.26 -24.86 -1.79
N LEU A 337 -38.30 -23.52 -1.64
CA LEU A 337 -37.28 -22.69 -0.98
C LEU A 337 -35.92 -22.74 -1.66
N VAL A 338 -35.90 -22.97 -2.97
CA VAL A 338 -34.71 -22.90 -3.80
C VAL A 338 -34.63 -21.50 -4.42
N PRO A 339 -33.49 -20.80 -4.32
CA PRO A 339 -33.31 -19.54 -5.01
C PRO A 339 -33.33 -19.75 -6.53
N GLN A 340 -34.17 -18.97 -7.22
CA GLN A 340 -34.28 -18.90 -8.69
C GLN A 340 -33.82 -17.55 -9.21
#